data_AF-A0A952VJF0-F1
#
_entry.id   AF-A0A952VJF0-F1
#
_cell.length_a   1.000
_cell.length_b   1.000
_cell.length_c   1.000
_cell.angle_alpha   90.00
_cell.angle_beta   90.00
_cell.angle_gamma   90.00
#
_symmetry.space_group_name_H-M   'P 1'
#
loop_
_entity.id
_entity.type
_entity.pdbx_description
1 polymer ?
#
loop_
_entity_poly.entity_id
_entity_poly.type
_entity_poly.pdbx_seq_one_letter_code
_entity_poly.pdbx_strand_id
1 'polypeptide(L)'
;MGSRIPRSDMSSLGRAWAVGMDLVIYVIAGGLLGFGLDLLFKTRPWLMIVVALLGLASGMLRFIREAMVLNREVTRKAERERDAR
;
A
#
# COMPACT_ATOMS: atom_id res chain seq x y z
N MET A 1 39.94 -13.23 7.44
CA MET A 1 39.26 -11.91 7.50
C MET A 1 38.30 -11.83 6.32
N GLY A 2 37.10 -12.42 6.43
CA GLY A 2 36.13 -12.47 5.33
C GLY A 2 35.34 -11.17 5.25
N SER A 3 35.51 -10.42 4.17
CA SER A 3 34.72 -9.22 3.86
C SER A 3 33.26 -9.63 3.61
N ARG A 4 32.37 -9.26 4.54
CA ARG A 4 30.92 -9.38 4.33
C ARG A 4 30.51 -8.31 3.33
N ILE A 5 30.36 -8.70 2.06
CA ILE A 5 29.75 -7.84 1.05
C ILE A 5 28.31 -7.59 1.50
N PRO A 6 27.88 -6.33 1.74
CA PRO A 6 26.50 -6.03 2.06
C PRO A 6 25.65 -6.45 0.87
N ARG A 7 24.79 -7.47 1.06
CA ARG A 7 23.81 -7.87 0.03
C ARG A 7 22.89 -6.68 -0.19
N SER A 8 22.97 -6.13 -1.39
CA SER A 8 22.17 -4.98 -1.81
C SER A 8 20.68 -5.22 -1.55
N ASP A 9 20.06 -4.15 -1.06
CA ASP A 9 18.68 -3.92 -0.62
C ASP A 9 17.56 -4.20 -1.63
N MET A 10 17.72 -5.18 -2.54
CA MET A 10 16.70 -5.51 -3.55
C MET A 10 15.35 -5.90 -2.90
N SER A 11 15.37 -6.56 -1.74
CA SER A 11 14.15 -6.93 -1.01
C SER A 11 13.48 -5.77 -0.25
N SER A 12 14.26 -4.76 0.14
CA SER A 12 13.80 -3.56 0.84
C SER A 12 13.19 -2.58 -0.16
N LEU A 13 13.87 -2.39 -1.30
CA LEU A 13 13.37 -1.58 -2.41
C LEU A 13 12.09 -2.17 -3.01
N GLY A 14 12.05 -3.49 -3.23
CA GLY A 14 10.86 -4.18 -3.73
C GLY A 14 9.65 -4.06 -2.80
N ARG A 15 9.86 -4.09 -1.48
CA ARG A 15 8.79 -3.85 -0.50
C ARG A 15 8.29 -2.41 -0.51
N ALA A 16 9.18 -1.43 -0.54
CA ALA A 16 8.79 -0.02 -0.63
C ALA A 16 7.97 0.26 -1.90
N TRP A 17 8.33 -0.37 -3.02
CA TRP A 17 7.61 -0.26 -4.28
C TRP A 17 6.23 -0.94 -4.24
N ALA A 18 6.13 -2.10 -3.59
CA ALA A 18 4.86 -2.80 -3.40
C ALA A 18 3.84 -1.95 -2.62
N VAL A 19 4.26 -1.29 -1.53
CA VAL A 19 3.40 -0.38 -0.75
C VAL A 19 2.86 0.78 -1.61
N GLY A 20 3.67 1.31 -2.53
CA GLY A 20 3.22 2.33 -3.48
C GLY A 20 2.21 1.78 -4.50
N MET A 21 2.46 0.57 -5.00
CA MET A 21 1.58 -0.10 -5.97
C MET A 21 0.23 -0.52 -5.39
N ASP A 22 0.17 -0.84 -4.10
CA ASP A 22 -1.10 -1.13 -3.44
C ASP A 22 -2.08 0.03 -3.60
N LEU A 23 -1.64 1.27 -3.41
CA LEU A 23 -2.48 2.45 -3.62
C LEU A 23 -2.98 2.57 -5.07
N VAL A 24 -2.12 2.31 -6.06
CA VAL A 24 -2.47 2.32 -7.49
C VAL A 24 -3.52 1.24 -7.80
N ILE A 25 -3.36 0.04 -7.24
CA ILE A 25 -4.30 -1.08 -7.43
C ILE A 25 -5.70 -0.72 -6.92
N TYR A 26 -5.82 -0.09 -5.73
CA TYR A 26 -7.13 0.31 -5.20
C TYR A 26 -7.79 1.43 -6.01
N VAL A 27 -7.00 2.38 -6.51
CA VAL A 27 -7.51 3.45 -7.37
C VAL A 27 -8.05 2.89 -8.68
N ILE A 28 -7.30 2.01 -9.34
CA ILE A 28 -7.75 1.36 -10.59
C ILE A 28 -8.98 0.49 -10.34
N ALA A 29 -8.98 -0.30 -9.26
CA ALA A 29 -10.12 -1.16 -8.91
C ALA A 29 -11.38 -0.34 -8.63
N GLY A 30 -11.27 0.77 -7.88
CA GLY A 30 -12.38 1.69 -7.64
C GLY A 30 -12.88 2.36 -8.92
N GLY A 31 -11.97 2.79 -9.80
CA GLY A 31 -12.33 3.37 -11.10
C GLY A 31 -13.07 2.40 -12.01
N LEU A 32 -12.60 1.15 -12.11
CA LEU A 32 -13.24 0.10 -12.90
C LEU A 32 -14.60 -0.30 -12.32
N LEU A 33 -14.71 -0.43 -10.99
CA LEU A 33 -15.98 -0.70 -10.33
C LEU A 33 -16.98 0.45 -10.54
N GLY A 34 -16.54 1.70 -10.42
CA GLY A 34 -17.38 2.88 -10.62
C GLY A 34 -17.90 2.97 -12.06
N PHE A 35 -17.02 2.74 -13.04
CA PHE A 35 -17.38 2.72 -14.46
C PHE A 35 -18.35 1.58 -14.80
N GLY A 36 -18.12 0.37 -14.28
CA GLY A 36 -19.00 -0.77 -14.48
C GLY A 36 -20.40 -0.56 -13.88
N LEU A 37 -20.47 0.05 -12.68
CA LEU A 37 -21.75 0.41 -12.07
C LEU A 37 -22.49 1.48 -12.88
N ASP A 38 -21.81 2.53 -13.34
CA ASP A 38 -22.43 3.58 -14.17
C ASP A 38 -23.03 2.99 -15.46
N LEU A 39 -22.34 2.02 -16.09
CA LEU A 39 -22.86 1.31 -17.28
C LEU A 39 -24.13 0.50 -17.00
N LEU A 40 -24.19 -0.18 -15.85
CA LEU A 40 -25.31 -1.05 -15.50
C LEU A 40 -26.56 -0.26 -15.11
N PHE A 41 -26.38 0.86 -14.41
CA PHE A 41 -27.50 1.65 -13.88
C PHE A 41 -27.96 2.76 -14.83
N LYS A 42 -27.24 3.05 -15.95
CA LYS A 42 -27.53 4.18 -16.86
C LYS A 42 -27.70 5.52 -16.12
N THR A 43 -27.18 5.61 -14.91
CA THR A 43 -27.28 6.78 -14.05
C THR A 43 -26.28 7.83 -14.52
N ARG A 44 -26.63 9.10 -14.31
CA ARG A 44 -25.67 10.22 -14.32
C ARG A 44 -24.47 9.87 -13.42
N PRO A 45 -23.26 10.47 -13.59
CA PRO A 45 -21.98 10.01 -13.00
C PRO A 45 -21.85 10.19 -11.48
N TRP A 46 -22.95 10.07 -10.75
CA TRP A 46 -23.08 10.07 -9.31
C TRP A 46 -22.47 8.82 -8.68
N LEU A 47 -22.68 7.64 -9.27
CA LEU A 47 -22.11 6.39 -8.76
C LEU A 47 -20.59 6.37 -8.93
N MET A 48 -20.06 6.92 -10.03
CA MET A 48 -18.62 7.17 -10.17
C MET A 48 -18.06 8.00 -9.01
N ILE A 49 -18.75 9.07 -8.57
CA ILE A 49 -18.27 9.92 -7.46
C ILE A 49 -18.25 9.14 -6.14
N VAL A 50 -19.32 8.40 -5.83
CA VAL A 50 -19.40 7.61 -4.59
C VAL A 50 -18.33 6.52 -4.57
N VAL A 51 -18.19 5.77 -5.67
CA VAL A 51 -17.20 4.69 -5.76
C VAL A 51 -15.77 5.23 -5.81
N ALA A 52 -15.53 6.40 -6.43
CA ALA A 52 -14.23 7.06 -6.39
C ALA A 52 -13.84 7.46 -4.95
N LEU A 53 -14.77 8.04 -4.18
CA LEU A 53 -14.53 8.37 -2.78
C LEU A 53 -14.27 7.12 -1.93
N LEU A 54 -15.04 6.04 -2.15
CA LEU A 54 -14.82 4.77 -1.46
C LEU A 54 -13.49 4.11 -1.85
N GLY A 55 -13.12 4.14 -3.13
CA GLY A 55 -11.84 3.65 -3.62
C GLY A 55 -10.66 4.41 -3.01
N LEU A 56 -10.76 5.74 -2.94
CA LEU A 56 -9.78 6.60 -2.31
C LEU A 56 -9.67 6.33 -0.79
N ALA A 57 -10.80 6.23 -0.09
CA ALA A 57 -10.84 5.91 1.33
C ALA A 57 -10.24 4.53 1.62
N SER A 58 -10.60 3.51 0.84
CA SER A 58 -10.05 2.17 0.94
C SER A 58 -8.54 2.14 0.70
N GLY A 59 -8.06 2.80 -0.35
CA GLY A 59 -6.62 2.90 -0.67
C GLY A 59 -5.84 3.57 0.46
N MET A 60 -6.35 4.66 1.00
CA MET A 60 -5.69 5.39 2.09
C MET A 60 -5.68 4.60 3.41
N LEU A 61 -6.77 3.92 3.75
CA LEU A 61 -6.84 3.08 4.96
C LEU A 61 -5.83 1.92 4.91
N ARG A 62 -5.66 1.26 3.76
CA ARG A 62 -4.65 0.20 3.58
C ARG A 62 -3.23 0.75 3.64
N PHE A 63 -2.96 1.84 2.93
CA PHE A 63 -1.65 2.48 2.93
C PHE A 63 -1.20 2.87 4.33
N ILE A 64 -2.06 3.53 5.11
CA ILE A 64 -1.75 3.92 6.50
C ILE A 64 -1.50 2.67 7.36
N ARG A 65 -2.28 1.60 7.15
CA ARG A 65 -2.10 0.34 7.87
C ARG A 65 -0.75 -0.31 7.57
N GLU A 66 -0.33 -0.35 6.31
CA GLU A 66 0.98 -0.88 5.90
C GLU A 66 2.14 -0.02 6.40
N ALA A 67 2.02 1.30 6.31
CA ALA A 67 3.00 2.23 6.86
C ALA A 67 3.18 2.03 8.38
N MET A 68 2.08 1.84 9.12
CA MET A 68 2.13 1.55 10.56
C MET A 68 2.78 0.20 10.86
N VAL A 69 2.54 -0.83 10.04
CA VAL A 69 3.18 -2.14 10.20
C VAL A 69 4.69 -2.03 9.98
N LEU A 70 5.12 -1.34 8.94
CA LEU A 70 6.53 -1.13 8.64
C LEU A 70 7.25 -0.41 9.79
N ASN A 71 6.61 0.62 10.36
CA ASN A 71 7.18 1.34 11.50
C ASN A 71 7.35 0.44 12.74
N ARG A 72 6.37 -0.44 13.03
CA ARG A 72 6.49 -1.40 14.15
C ARG A 72 7.63 -2.39 13.95
N GLU A 73 7.87 -2.84 12.72
CA GLU A 73 9.00 -3.73 12.41
C GLU A 73 10.34 -3.03 12.61
N VAL A 74 10.44 -1.76 12.24
CA VAL A 74 11.64 -0.92 12.46
C VAL A 74 11.92 -0.79 13.96
N THR A 75 10.91 -0.45 14.77
CA THR A 75 11.09 -0.32 16.23
C THR A 75 11.46 -1.65 16.89
N ARG A 76 10.81 -2.76 16.52
CA ARG A 76 11.13 -4.10 17.07
C ARG A 76 12.53 -4.57 16.72
N LYS A 77 13.02 -4.27 15.50
CA LYS A 77 14.40 -4.58 15.13
C LYS A 77 15.38 -3.80 15.99
N ALA A 78 15.12 -2.52 16.21
CA ALA A 78 15.96 -1.67 17.04
C ALA A 78 16.01 -2.13 18.51
N GLU A 79 14.90 -2.62 19.08
CA GLU A 79 14.89 -3.22 20.43
C GLU A 79 15.66 -4.53 20.49
N ARG A 80 15.43 -5.45 19.55
CA ARG A 80 16.15 -6.74 19.52
C ARG A 80 17.67 -6.58 19.35
N GLU A 81 18.08 -5.56 18.61
CA GLU A 81 19.49 -5.23 18.39
C GLU A 81 20.13 -4.54 19.61
N ARG A 82 19.32 -3.87 20.45
CA ARG A 82 19.74 -3.32 21.75
C ARG A 82 19.85 -4.40 22.83
N ASP A 83 18.92 -5.34 22.88
CA ASP A 83 18.93 -6.43 23.88
C ASP A 83 20.02 -7.48 23.62
N ALA A 84 20.51 -7.57 22.39
CA ALA A 84 21.57 -8.49 21.98
C ALA A 84 22.99 -7.90 22.14
N ARG A 85 23.12 -6.69 22.69
CA ARG A 85 24.38 -5.93 22.79
C ARG A 85 24.77 -5.68 24.24
#